data_AF-A0A0S4VC72-F1
#
_entry.id   AF-A0A0S4VC72-F1
#
_cell.length_a   1.000
_cell.length_b   1.000
_cell.length_c   1.000
_cell.angle_alpha   90.00
_cell.angle_beta   90.00
_cell.angle_gamma   90.00
#
_symmetry.space_group_name_H-M   'P 1'
#
loop_
_entity.id
_entity.type
_entity.pdbx_description
1 polymer ?
#
loop_
_entity_poly.entity_id
_entity_poly.type
_entity_poly.pdbx_seq_one_letter_code
_entity_poly.pdbx_strand_id
1 'polypeptide(L)'
;MFDYNIYYHKDATGRVDTYIKCINASHETAPCEQVFNLFPKIAADVSVTYRRGLLKDWREIQSSVSKVIFGFKKTNTQDQRN
;
A
#
# COMPACT_ATOMS: atom_id res chain seq x y z
N MET A 1 12.45 22.41 3.12
CA MET A 1 12.57 20.99 2.71
C MET A 1 12.33 20.16 3.96
N PHE A 2 11.44 19.17 3.92
CA PHE A 2 11.19 18.30 5.09
C PHE A 2 12.16 17.12 5.05
N ASP A 3 12.63 16.71 6.22
CA ASP A 3 13.36 15.46 6.37
C ASP A 3 12.38 14.28 6.37
N TYR A 4 12.82 13.13 5.87
CA TYR A 4 11.98 11.94 5.76
C TYR A 4 12.68 10.69 6.27
N ASN A 5 11.92 9.87 6.99
CA ASN A 5 12.31 8.50 7.27
C ASN A 5 11.74 7.60 6.18
N ILE A 6 12.60 6.76 5.61
CA ILE A 6 12.27 5.84 4.55
C ILE A 6 12.26 4.41 5.10
N TYR A 7 11.15 3.72 4.90
CA TYR A 7 11.00 2.31 5.19
C TYR A 7 10.64 1.57 3.91
N TYR A 8 11.07 0.32 3.79
CA TYR A 8 10.68 -0.53 2.67
C TYR A 8 10.52 -1.96 3.16
N HIS A 9 9.63 -2.67 2.48
CA HIS A 9 9.50 -4.12 2.60
C HIS A 9 10.03 -4.76 1.32
N LYS A 10 10.56 -5.97 1.47
CA LYS A 10 10.95 -6.83 0.35
C LYS A 10 10.12 -8.09 0.40
N ASP A 11 9.66 -8.55 -0.75
CA ASP A 11 9.03 -9.84 -0.89
C ASP A 11 10.04 -10.99 -0.70
N ALA A 12 9.54 -12.23 -0.76
CA ALA A 12 10.37 -13.43 -0.62
C ALA A 12 11.46 -13.56 -1.72
N THR A 13 11.32 -12.84 -2.84
CA THR A 13 12.31 -12.80 -3.93
C THR A 13 13.36 -11.70 -3.73
N GLY A 14 13.24 -10.91 -2.66
CA GLY A 14 14.12 -9.79 -2.36
C GLY A 14 13.79 -8.50 -3.11
N ARG A 15 12.67 -8.45 -3.85
CA ARG A 15 12.22 -7.26 -4.57
C ARG A 15 11.43 -6.36 -3.64
N VAL A 16 11.61 -5.05 -3.77
CA VAL A 16 10.84 -4.08 -2.99
C VAL A 16 9.40 -4.08 -3.49
N ASP A 17 8.47 -4.47 -2.64
CA ASP A 17 7.02 -4.54 -2.92
C ASP A 17 6.24 -3.46 -2.16
N THR A 18 6.86 -2.78 -1.20
CA THR A 18 6.26 -1.67 -0.46
C THR A 18 7.33 -0.66 -0.06
N TYR A 19 7.00 0.62 -0.23
CA TYR A 19 7.83 1.76 0.14
C TYR A 19 7.01 2.72 1.01
N ILE A 20 7.57 3.20 2.11
CA ILE A 20 6.89 4.12 3.03
C ILE A 20 7.81 5.30 3.33
N LYS A 21 7.30 6.50 3.12
CA LYS A 21 7.98 7.77 3.40
C LYS A 21 7.19 8.54 4.45
N CYS A 22 7.81 8.76 5.61
CA CYS A 22 7.20 9.52 6.71
C CYS A 22 7.94 10.83 6.93
N ILE A 23 7.20 11.93 7.17
CA ILE A 23 7.83 13.17 7.63
C ILE A 23 8.57 12.91 8.95
N ASN A 24 9.84 13.32 9.01
CA ASN A 24 10.70 13.20 10.18
C ASN A 24 10.38 14.30 11.21
N ALA A 25 9.15 14.27 11.72
CA ALA A 25 8.72 15.08 12.85
C ALA A 25 8.39 14.16 14.02
N SER A 26 8.54 14.68 15.24
CA SER A 26 8.34 13.94 16.49
C SER A 26 6.87 13.73 16.87
N HIS A 27 5.92 14.41 16.20
CA HIS A 27 4.50 14.33 16.52
C HIS A 27 3.79 13.22 15.72
N GLU A 28 2.85 12.52 16.37
CA GLU A 28 2.14 11.37 15.80
C GLU A 28 1.25 11.69 14.59
N THR A 29 0.85 12.96 14.44
CA THR A 29 0.03 13.44 13.32
C THR A 29 0.84 13.66 12.03
N ALA A 30 2.17 13.51 12.09
CA ALA A 30 3.03 13.61 10.92
C ALA A 30 2.61 12.58 9.86
N PRO A 31 2.42 12.96 8.59
CA PRO A 31 1.96 12.03 7.57
C PRO A 31 3.07 11.06 7.15
N CYS A 32 2.63 9.84 6.85
CA CYS A 32 3.35 8.80 6.12
C CYS A 32 2.61 8.52 4.81
N GLU A 33 3.36 8.43 3.73
CA GLU A 33 2.90 7.96 2.42
C GLU A 33 3.43 6.55 2.20
N GLN A 34 2.53 5.60 1.97
CA GLN A 34 2.85 4.21 1.63
C GLN A 34 2.48 3.94 0.17
N VAL A 35 3.43 3.39 -0.58
CA VAL A 35 3.27 3.00 -1.97
C VAL A 35 3.51 1.49 -2.11
N PHE A 36 2.58 0.79 -2.77
CA PHE A 36 2.68 -0.64 -3.07
C PHE A 36 1.94 -0.98 -4.37
N ASN A 37 2.21 -2.17 -4.93
CA ASN A 37 1.54 -2.65 -6.14
C ASN A 37 0.59 -3.81 -5.85
N LEU A 38 -0.38 -4.03 -6.74
CA LEU A 38 -1.37 -5.11 -6.67
C LEU A 38 -1.10 -6.27 -7.64
N PHE A 39 0.12 -6.36 -8.17
CA PHE A 39 0.52 -7.39 -9.13
C PHE A 39 0.58 -8.76 -8.45
N PRO A 40 0.25 -9.88 -9.14
CA PRO A 40 -0.19 -9.99 -10.53
C PRO A 40 -1.72 -9.86 -10.72
N LYS A 41 -2.48 -9.65 -9.64
CA LYS A 41 -3.95 -9.65 -9.72
C LYS A 41 -4.49 -8.47 -10.51
N ILE A 42 -3.89 -7.29 -10.31
CA ILE A 42 -4.21 -6.04 -11.02
C ILE A 42 -2.89 -5.29 -11.28
N ALA A 43 -2.70 -4.79 -12.50
CA ALA A 43 -1.63 -3.86 -12.80
C ALA A 43 -2.01 -2.46 -12.28
N ALA A 44 -1.79 -2.21 -10.99
CA ALA A 44 -2.07 -0.95 -10.34
C ALA A 44 -1.04 -0.65 -9.24
N ASP A 45 -0.64 0.62 -9.18
CA ASP A 45 0.11 1.23 -8.08
C ASP A 45 -0.84 1.96 -7.14
N VAL A 46 -0.66 1.78 -5.84
CA VAL A 46 -1.53 2.33 -4.80
C VAL A 46 -0.68 3.19 -3.88
N SER A 47 -1.08 4.46 -3.71
CA SER A 47 -0.53 5.36 -2.70
C SER A 47 -1.58 5.62 -1.62
N VAL A 48 -1.19 5.45 -0.35
CA VAL A 48 -2.04 5.67 0.82
C VAL A 48 -1.33 6.59 1.79
N THR A 49 -2.01 7.65 2.21
CA THR A 49 -1.50 8.59 3.21
C THR A 49 -2.21 8.39 4.55
N TYR A 50 -1.44 8.24 5.62
CA TYR A 50 -1.95 8.09 6.98
C TYR A 50 -1.04 8.76 8.02
N ARG A 51 -1.51 8.87 9.26
CA ARG A 51 -0.74 9.45 10.37
C ARG A 51 0.36 8.49 10.84
N ARG A 52 1.51 9.01 11.25
CA ARG A 52 2.67 8.23 11.71
C ARG A 52 2.36 7.25 12.83
N GLY A 53 1.40 7.56 13.71
CA GLY A 53 0.94 6.61 14.74
C GLY A 53 0.42 5.27 14.19
N LEU A 54 -0.01 5.23 12.93
CA LEU A 54 -0.50 4.03 12.23
C LEU A 54 0.59 3.29 11.45
N LEU A 55 1.84 3.77 11.45
CA LEU A 55 2.94 3.14 10.71
C LEU A 55 3.15 1.67 11.11
N LYS A 56 2.97 1.32 12.38
CA LYS A 56 3.07 -0.06 12.87
C LYS A 56 2.04 -1.01 12.22
N ASP A 57 0.92 -0.47 11.74
CA ASP A 57 -0.21 -1.20 11.19
C ASP A 57 -0.20 -1.21 9.64
N TRP A 58 0.90 -0.76 9.01
CA TRP A 58 1.02 -0.59 7.55
C TRP A 58 0.61 -1.83 6.73
N ARG A 59 0.88 -3.04 7.23
CA ARG A 59 0.50 -4.30 6.58
C ARG A 59 -1.02 -4.51 6.58
N GLU A 60 -1.68 -4.16 7.67
CA GLU A 60 -3.13 -4.25 7.80
C GLU A 60 -3.82 -3.22 6.91
N ILE A 61 -3.29 -1.99 6.87
CA ILE A 61 -3.73 -0.93 5.95
C ILE A 61 -3.62 -1.41 4.50
N GLN A 62 -2.46 -1.94 4.11
CA GLN A 62 -2.24 -2.50 2.77
C GLN A 62 -3.25 -3.58 2.43
N SER A 63 -3.43 -4.54 3.33
CA SER A 63 -4.37 -5.67 3.14
C SER A 63 -5.80 -5.18 2.98
N SER A 64 -6.24 -4.24 3.82
CA SER A 64 -7.60 -3.69 3.79
C SER A 64 -7.87 -2.87 2.54
N VAL A 65 -6.95 -1.98 2.15
CA VAL A 65 -7.06 -1.21 0.89
C VAL A 65 -7.05 -2.14 -0.31
N SER A 66 -6.18 -3.15 -0.32
CA SER A 66 -6.14 -4.15 -1.40
C SER A 66 -7.47 -4.89 -1.55
N LYS A 67 -8.10 -5.31 -0.43
CA LYS A 67 -9.42 -5.97 -0.45
C LYS A 67 -10.51 -5.08 -1.05
N VAL A 68 -10.53 -3.79 -0.70
CA VAL A 68 -11.47 -2.83 -1.28
C VAL A 68 -11.26 -2.72 -2.79
N ILE A 69 -10.02 -2.56 -3.24
CA ILE A 69 -9.70 -2.45 -4.67
C ILE A 69 -10.05 -3.74 -5.43
N PHE A 70 -9.72 -4.91 -4.87
CA PHE A 70 -10.09 -6.19 -5.47
C PHE A 70 -11.61 -6.38 -5.57
N GLY A 71 -12.39 -5.78 -4.65
CA GLY A 71 -13.85 -5.77 -4.70
C GLY A 71 -14.44 -5.00 -5.88
N PHE A 72 -13.72 -4.03 -6.45
CA PHE A 72 -14.17 -3.29 -7.65
C PHE A 72 -13.97 -4.05 -8.96
N LYS A 73 -13.29 -5.20 -8.94
CA LYS A 73 -13.06 -5.99 -10.16
C LYS A 73 -14.40 -6.43 -10.74
N LYS A 74 -14.75 -5.93 -11.92
CA LYS A 74 -15.88 -6.45 -12.69
C LYS A 74 -15.60 -7.91 -13.04
N THR A 75 -16.38 -8.83 -12.50
CA THR A 75 -16.46 -10.20 -13.03
C THR A 75 -17.08 -10.11 -14.42
N ASN A 76 -16.30 -10.40 -15.46
CA ASN A 76 -16.87 -10.62 -16.78
C ASN A 76 -17.73 -11.88 -16.69
N THR A 77 -19.05 -11.71 -16.62
CA THR A 77 -20.03 -12.82 -16.61
C THR A 77 -20.04 -13.60 -17.94
N GLN A 78 -19.18 -13.26 -18.90
CA GLN A 78 -19.03 -13.97 -20.18
C GLN A 78 -18.23 -15.28 -20.06
N ASP A 79 -17.43 -15.49 -19.00
CA ASP A 79 -16.69 -16.75 -18.82
C ASP A 79 -17.55 -17.90 -18.23
N GLN A 80 -18.85 -17.66 -17.99
CA GLN A 80 -19.79 -18.68 -17.51
C GLN A 80 -20.77 -19.19 -18.58
N ARG A 81 -20.52 -18.86 -19.86
CA ARG A 81 -21.21 -19.45 -21.01
C ARG A 81 -20.19 -20.05 -21.95
N ASN A 82 -19.62 -21.19 -21.56
CA ASN A 82 -19.09 -22.21 -22.46
C ASN A 82 -19.25 -23.57 -21.81
#